data_AF-A0A438JSI5-F1
#
_entry.id   AF-A0A438JSI5-F1
#
_cell.length_a   1.000
_cell.length_b   1.000
_cell.length_c   1.000
_cell.angle_alpha   90.00
_cell.angle_beta   90.00
_cell.angle_gamma   90.00
#
_symmetry.space_group_name_H-M   'P 1'
#
loop_
_entity.id
_entity.type
_entity.pdbx_description
1 polymer ?
#
loop_
_entity_poly.entity_id
_entity_poly.type
_entity_poly.pdbx_seq_one_letter_code
_entity_poly.pdbx_strand_id
1 'polypeptide(L)'
;MGAALSNLTEGANGSTIGPGLGDIPESCVACVFLYLTPPEICNLARLNRAFRGAASSDSVWESKLPSNYQDLLDLLPPERYHNLSKKDIFALLSRPVPFDNGNKEVWLDRDTGRICMAISAKGMVITGIEDRRYWNWIPTEESRSASCNLNMMLHALFELV
;
A
#
# COMPACT_ATOMS: atom_id res chain seq x y z
N MET A 1 52.49 12.66 1.97
CA MET A 1 52.06 12.85 3.38
C MET A 1 50.81 12.01 3.56
N GLY A 2 50.94 10.87 4.23
CA GLY A 2 49.88 9.87 4.38
C GLY A 2 48.90 10.21 5.49
N ALA A 3 47.63 9.82 5.31
CA ALA A 3 46.65 9.75 6.37
C ALA A 3 46.62 8.30 6.90
N ALA A 4 46.74 8.18 8.22
CA ALA A 4 47.02 6.96 8.93
C ALA A 4 45.86 5.94 8.87
N LEU A 5 46.16 4.74 8.39
CA LEU A 5 45.46 3.51 8.76
C LEU A 5 45.82 3.19 10.21
N SER A 6 44.84 3.25 11.11
CA SER A 6 44.96 2.64 12.43
C SER A 6 44.22 1.31 12.43
N ASN A 7 44.93 0.27 11.97
CA ASN A 7 44.66 -1.09 12.41
C ASN A 7 45.26 -1.23 13.81
N LEU A 8 44.42 -1.51 14.81
CA LEU A 8 44.86 -2.03 16.10
C LEU A 8 44.22 -3.41 16.30
N THR A 9 45.12 -4.36 16.44
CA THR A 9 44.94 -5.80 16.62
C THR A 9 44.52 -6.15 18.05
N GLU A 10 43.76 -7.23 18.13
CA GLU A 10 43.80 -8.28 19.18
C GLU A 10 43.60 -7.92 20.65
N GLY A 11 42.50 -8.46 21.19
CA GLY A 11 42.32 -8.71 22.62
C GLY A 11 41.28 -9.81 22.78
N ALA A 12 41.74 -11.01 23.12
CA ALA A 12 40.92 -12.19 23.37
C ALA A 12 39.83 -11.90 24.41
N ASN A 13 38.58 -12.14 24.02
CA ASN A 13 37.48 -12.54 24.89
C ASN A 13 36.53 -13.34 24.02
N GLY A 14 36.14 -14.54 24.47
CA GLY A 14 35.16 -15.40 23.83
C GLY A 14 33.78 -14.75 23.80
N SER A 15 33.63 -13.71 22.99
CA SER A 15 32.35 -13.22 22.53
C SER A 15 31.83 -14.29 21.60
N THR A 16 30.84 -15.05 22.07
CA THR A 16 29.92 -15.75 21.20
C THR A 16 29.37 -14.72 20.21
N ILE A 17 30.00 -14.58 19.04
CA ILE A 17 29.34 -13.99 17.87
C ILE A 17 28.30 -15.05 17.49
N GLY A 18 27.21 -15.08 18.25
CA GLY A 18 26.04 -15.84 17.89
C GLY A 18 25.55 -15.34 16.54
N PRO A 19 24.87 -16.18 15.75
CA PRO A 19 24.34 -15.78 14.47
C PRO A 19 23.50 -14.50 14.66
N GLY A 20 23.86 -13.46 13.92
CA GLY A 20 23.11 -12.22 13.90
C GLY A 20 21.86 -12.36 13.04
N LEU A 21 20.90 -11.45 13.20
CA LEU A 21 19.71 -11.38 12.33
C LEU A 21 20.06 -11.28 10.83
N GLY A 22 21.26 -10.79 10.50
CA GLY A 22 21.77 -10.68 9.14
C GLY A 22 22.25 -12.01 8.52
N ASP A 23 22.44 -13.05 9.33
CA ASP A 23 22.87 -14.38 8.87
C ASP A 23 21.68 -15.28 8.47
N ILE A 24 20.45 -14.80 8.68
CA ILE A 24 19.22 -15.51 8.30
C ILE A 24 19.03 -15.46 6.78
N PRO A 25 18.78 -16.59 6.10
CA PRO A 25 18.48 -16.61 4.68
C PRO A 25 17.22 -15.80 4.33
N GLU A 26 17.24 -15.12 3.20
CA GLU A 26 16.10 -14.31 2.72
C GLU A 26 14.82 -15.13 2.56
N SER A 27 14.94 -16.41 2.18
CA SER A 27 13.81 -17.33 2.07
C SER A 27 13.10 -17.56 3.40
N CYS A 28 13.86 -17.70 4.51
CA CYS A 28 13.28 -17.85 5.84
C CYS A 28 12.55 -16.57 6.27
N VAL A 29 13.11 -15.41 5.98
CA VAL A 29 12.47 -14.11 6.29
C VAL A 29 11.20 -13.92 5.44
N ALA A 30 11.24 -14.30 4.16
CA ALA A 30 10.07 -14.23 3.28
C ALA A 30 8.90 -15.06 3.83
N CYS A 31 9.15 -16.25 4.39
CA CYS A 31 8.11 -17.05 5.04
C CYS A 31 7.45 -16.32 6.22
N VAL A 32 8.22 -15.57 7.01
CA VAL A 32 7.67 -14.76 8.11
C VAL A 32 6.82 -13.61 7.57
N PHE A 33 7.27 -12.94 6.51
CA PHE A 33 6.55 -11.81 5.90
C PHE A 33 5.17 -12.19 5.34
N LEU A 34 4.95 -13.45 4.97
CA LEU A 34 3.62 -13.93 4.58
C LEU A 34 2.56 -13.72 5.68
N TYR A 35 2.96 -13.66 6.95
CA TYR A 35 2.05 -13.46 8.08
C TYR A 35 1.99 -12.02 8.60
N LEU A 36 2.77 -11.10 8.03
CA LEU A 36 2.84 -9.70 8.46
C LEU A 36 2.00 -8.76 7.58
N THR A 37 1.64 -7.61 8.11
CA THR A 37 1.01 -6.54 7.34
C THR A 37 2.04 -5.82 6.46
N PRO A 38 1.64 -5.23 5.31
CA PRO A 38 2.55 -4.48 4.45
C PRO A 38 3.39 -3.39 5.15
N PRO A 39 2.86 -2.60 6.11
CA PRO A 39 3.66 -1.61 6.85
C PRO A 39 4.72 -2.26 7.74
N GLU A 40 4.40 -3.39 8.39
CA GLU A 40 5.36 -4.16 9.19
C GLU A 40 6.51 -4.67 8.32
N ILE A 41 6.20 -5.21 7.13
CA ILE A 41 7.22 -5.64 6.16
C ILE A 41 8.14 -4.47 5.79
N CYS A 42 7.57 -3.30 5.51
CA CYS A 42 8.34 -2.10 5.15
C CYS A 42 9.22 -1.60 6.31
N ASN A 43 8.73 -1.70 7.55
CA ASN A 43 9.51 -1.35 8.73
C ASN A 43 10.66 -2.32 8.97
N LEU A 44 10.40 -3.62 8.86
CA LEU A 44 11.42 -4.66 9.04
C LEU A 44 12.48 -4.67 7.94
N ALA A 45 12.12 -4.28 6.72
CA ALA A 45 13.06 -4.11 5.60
C ALA A 45 14.21 -3.12 5.87
N ARG A 46 14.03 -2.25 6.87
CA ARG A 46 15.04 -1.24 7.26
C ARG A 46 16.10 -1.78 8.22
N LEU A 47 15.87 -2.94 8.83
CA LEU A 47 16.71 -3.46 9.89
C LEU A 47 18.00 -4.10 9.38
N ASN A 48 17.95 -4.89 8.32
CA ASN A 48 19.13 -5.53 7.75
C ASN A 48 19.00 -5.83 6.25
N ARG A 49 20.07 -6.36 5.65
CA ARG A 49 20.11 -6.70 4.22
C ARG A 49 19.18 -7.87 3.84
N ALA A 50 19.15 -8.93 4.64
CA ALA A 50 18.33 -10.11 4.37
C ALA A 50 16.82 -9.78 4.37
N PHE A 51 16.38 -8.98 5.33
CA PHE A 51 15.01 -8.47 5.44
C PHE A 51 14.69 -7.51 4.29
N ARG A 52 15.64 -6.67 3.88
CA ARG A 52 15.46 -5.82 2.69
C ARG A 52 15.29 -6.63 1.40
N GLY A 53 16.10 -7.68 1.22
CA GLY A 53 16.01 -8.61 0.11
C GLY A 53 14.66 -9.32 0.09
N ALA A 54 14.30 -9.95 1.21
CA ALA A 54 13.00 -10.62 1.38
C ALA A 54 11.81 -9.67 1.16
N ALA A 55 11.87 -8.42 1.64
CA ALA A 55 10.80 -7.44 1.48
C ALA A 55 10.65 -6.93 0.05
N SER A 56 11.62 -7.21 -0.82
CA SER A 56 11.58 -6.86 -2.24
C SER A 56 11.20 -8.05 -3.12
N SER A 57 10.94 -9.22 -2.52
CA SER A 57 10.53 -10.43 -3.23
C SER A 57 9.07 -10.37 -3.66
N ASP A 58 8.81 -10.64 -4.94
CA ASP A 58 7.45 -10.68 -5.50
C ASP A 58 6.57 -11.76 -4.85
N SER A 59 7.14 -12.88 -4.40
CA SER A 59 6.38 -13.93 -3.72
C SER A 59 5.71 -13.44 -2.43
N VAL A 60 6.34 -12.51 -1.72
CA VAL A 60 5.76 -11.92 -0.51
C VAL A 60 4.57 -11.03 -0.88
N TRP A 61 4.74 -10.15 -1.87
CA TRP A 61 3.71 -9.19 -2.27
C TRP A 61 2.55 -9.83 -3.04
N GLU A 62 2.78 -10.95 -3.71
CA GLU A 62 1.71 -11.78 -4.29
C GLU A 62 0.69 -12.23 -3.25
N SER A 63 1.14 -12.60 -2.03
CA SER A 63 0.24 -12.97 -0.94
C SER A 63 -0.55 -11.80 -0.35
N LYS A 64 -0.09 -10.55 -0.59
CA LYS A 64 -0.70 -9.32 -0.06
C LYS A 64 -1.63 -8.65 -1.07
N LEU A 65 -1.48 -8.97 -2.35
CA LEU A 65 -2.35 -8.47 -3.40
C LEU A 65 -3.64 -9.31 -3.44
N PRO A 66 -4.80 -8.69 -3.65
CA PRO A 66 -6.04 -9.41 -3.87
C PRO A 66 -5.98 -10.13 -5.24
N SER A 67 -6.61 -11.30 -5.38
CA SER A 67 -6.56 -12.09 -6.61
C SER A 67 -7.06 -11.36 -7.85
N ASN A 68 -7.95 -10.39 -7.68
CA ASN A 68 -8.53 -9.55 -8.73
C ASN A 68 -7.80 -8.20 -8.92
N TYR A 69 -6.53 -8.08 -8.49
CA TYR A 69 -5.77 -6.85 -8.68
C TYR A 69 -5.56 -6.47 -10.15
N GLN A 70 -5.63 -7.44 -11.08
CA GLN A 70 -5.51 -7.19 -12.52
C GLN A 70 -6.66 -6.32 -13.03
N ASP A 71 -7.89 -6.56 -12.56
CA ASP A 71 -9.06 -5.73 -12.91
C ASP A 71 -8.87 -4.28 -12.46
N LEU A 72 -8.13 -4.06 -11.36
CA LEU A 72 -7.78 -2.71 -10.89
C LEU A 72 -6.70 -2.05 -11.75
N LEU A 73 -5.79 -2.85 -12.32
CA LEU A 73 -4.77 -2.35 -13.24
C LEU A 73 -5.37 -1.92 -14.58
N ASP A 74 -6.44 -2.57 -15.03
CA ASP A 74 -7.16 -2.19 -16.25
C ASP A 74 -7.81 -0.79 -16.16
N LEU A 75 -8.02 -0.27 -14.94
CA LEU A 75 -8.48 1.11 -14.72
C LEU A 75 -7.37 2.14 -14.93
N LEU A 76 -6.11 1.71 -14.99
CA LEU A 76 -4.94 2.57 -15.14
C LEU A 76 -4.38 2.48 -16.56
N PRO A 77 -3.74 3.56 -17.05
CA PRO A 77 -2.99 3.49 -18.31
C PRO A 77 -1.87 2.44 -18.22
N PRO A 78 -1.67 1.60 -19.26
CA PRO A 78 -0.71 0.50 -19.26
C PRO A 78 0.73 0.95 -19.01
N GLU A 79 1.06 2.19 -19.36
CA GLU A 79 2.38 2.79 -19.15
C GLU A 79 2.71 2.96 -17.66
N ARG A 80 1.71 2.98 -16.77
CA ARG A 80 1.92 3.18 -15.34
C ARG A 80 2.33 1.92 -14.58
N TYR A 81 2.00 0.74 -15.09
CA TYR A 81 2.28 -0.52 -14.40
C TYR A 81 3.16 -1.49 -15.19
N HIS A 82 3.48 -1.17 -16.44
CA HIS A 82 4.44 -1.93 -17.23
C HIS A 82 5.80 -2.02 -16.50
N ASN A 83 6.34 -3.24 -16.40
CA ASN A 83 7.60 -3.58 -15.73
C ASN A 83 7.68 -3.24 -14.23
N LEU A 84 6.56 -3.06 -13.54
CA LEU A 84 6.56 -2.89 -12.09
C LEU A 84 6.65 -4.24 -11.37
N SER A 85 7.38 -4.25 -10.24
CA SER A 85 7.35 -5.37 -9.29
C SER A 85 5.99 -5.47 -8.61
N LYS A 86 5.64 -6.62 -8.01
CA LYS A 86 4.37 -6.76 -7.26
C LYS A 86 4.31 -5.81 -6.07
N LYS A 87 5.46 -5.49 -5.48
CA LYS A 87 5.60 -4.45 -4.47
C LYS A 87 5.19 -3.07 -4.99
N ASP A 88 5.69 -2.70 -6.16
CA ASP A 88 5.39 -1.40 -6.76
C ASP A 88 3.94 -1.33 -7.24
N ILE A 89 3.38 -2.45 -7.73
CA ILE A 89 1.95 -2.59 -8.03
C ILE A 89 1.12 -2.36 -6.77
N PHE A 90 1.47 -3.00 -5.65
CA PHE A 90 0.78 -2.78 -4.38
C PHE A 90 0.84 -1.30 -3.97
N ALA A 91 2.01 -0.67 -4.06
CA ALA A 91 2.18 0.74 -3.73
C ALA A 91 1.40 1.67 -4.67
N LEU A 92 1.31 1.33 -5.96
CA LEU A 92 0.54 2.05 -6.96
C LEU A 92 -0.96 1.97 -6.66
N LEU A 93 -1.47 0.77 -6.41
CA LEU A 93 -2.88 0.52 -6.10
C LEU A 93 -3.27 1.00 -4.70
N SER A 94 -2.31 1.20 -3.79
CA SER A 94 -2.52 1.84 -2.47
C SER A 94 -2.80 3.35 -2.55
N ARG A 95 -2.81 3.92 -3.77
CA ARG A 95 -3.20 5.31 -4.02
C ARG A 95 -4.60 5.32 -4.65
N PRO A 96 -5.46 6.29 -4.30
CA PRO A 96 -6.78 6.43 -4.94
C PRO A 96 -6.67 6.50 -6.47
N VAL A 97 -7.32 5.55 -7.13
CA VAL A 97 -7.45 5.46 -8.58
C VAL A 97 -8.86 5.90 -8.96
N PRO A 98 -9.03 7.09 -9.55
CA PRO A 98 -10.33 7.54 -10.02
C PRO A 98 -10.74 6.80 -11.30
N PHE A 99 -12.00 6.41 -11.36
CA PHE A 99 -12.65 5.85 -12.54
C PHE A 99 -14.08 6.41 -12.66
N ASP A 100 -14.81 6.05 -13.70
CA ASP A 100 -16.20 6.51 -13.92
C ASP A 100 -16.31 8.05 -13.90
N ASN A 101 -15.51 8.69 -14.76
CA ASN A 101 -15.40 10.15 -14.86
C ASN A 101 -15.02 10.86 -13.54
N GLY A 102 -14.35 10.15 -12.63
CA GLY A 102 -13.92 10.69 -11.33
C GLY A 102 -15.02 10.69 -10.27
N ASN A 103 -16.17 10.07 -10.55
CA ASN A 103 -17.22 9.90 -9.54
C ASN A 103 -16.94 8.73 -8.60
N LYS A 104 -16.04 7.82 -8.97
CA LYS A 104 -15.66 6.67 -8.16
C LYS A 104 -14.15 6.63 -8.03
N GLU A 105 -13.66 6.25 -6.86
CA GLU A 105 -12.24 6.02 -6.60
C GLU A 105 -12.06 4.65 -5.94
N VAL A 106 -11.02 3.92 -6.31
CA VAL A 106 -10.68 2.61 -5.74
C VAL A 106 -9.21 2.62 -5.31
N TRP A 107 -8.89 1.96 -4.19
CA TRP A 107 -7.52 1.79 -3.72
C TRP A 107 -7.38 0.54 -2.86
N LEU A 108 -6.15 0.13 -2.58
CA LEU A 108 -5.84 -0.89 -1.57
C LEU A 108 -5.60 -0.24 -0.21
N ASP A 109 -6.22 -0.80 0.81
CA ASP A 109 -5.85 -0.57 2.20
C ASP A 109 -4.41 -1.02 2.42
N ARG A 110 -3.59 -0.13 2.96
CA ARG A 110 -2.16 -0.37 3.19
C ARG A 110 -1.92 -1.40 4.29
N ASP A 111 -2.83 -1.49 5.25
CA ASP A 111 -2.67 -2.37 6.41
C ASP A 111 -3.19 -3.77 6.10
N THR A 112 -4.37 -3.85 5.47
CA THR A 112 -5.05 -5.13 5.21
C THR A 112 -4.84 -5.69 3.81
N GLY A 113 -4.39 -4.88 2.84
CA GLY A 113 -4.28 -5.25 1.43
C GLY A 113 -5.64 -5.46 0.75
N ARG A 114 -6.74 -5.11 1.42
CA ARG A 114 -8.10 -5.25 0.88
C ARG A 114 -8.42 -4.09 -0.04
N ILE A 115 -9.40 -4.31 -0.92
CA ILE A 115 -9.90 -3.28 -1.83
C ILE A 115 -10.86 -2.38 -1.07
N CYS A 116 -10.62 -1.07 -1.16
CA CYS A 116 -11.48 0.00 -0.69
C CYS A 116 -12.01 0.79 -1.89
N MET A 117 -13.23 1.30 -1.78
CA MET A 117 -13.86 2.11 -2.81
C MET A 117 -14.61 3.28 -2.18
N ALA A 118 -14.54 4.44 -2.82
CA ALA A 118 -15.39 5.58 -2.57
C ALA A 118 -16.25 5.87 -3.80
N ILE A 119 -17.52 6.22 -3.58
CA ILE A 119 -18.46 6.60 -4.62
C ILE A 119 -19.03 7.97 -4.24
N SER A 120 -18.91 8.93 -5.15
CA SER A 120 -19.55 10.24 -5.05
C SER A 120 -21.06 10.09 -5.21
N ALA A 121 -21.82 10.94 -4.52
CA ALA A 121 -23.28 11.02 -4.68
C ALA A 121 -23.71 11.22 -6.16
N LYS A 122 -22.88 11.86 -6.99
CA LYS A 122 -23.11 12.01 -8.44
C LYS A 122 -22.96 10.71 -9.23
N GLY A 123 -22.13 9.79 -8.74
CA GLY A 123 -21.97 8.44 -9.29
C GLY A 123 -23.02 7.45 -8.79
N MET A 124 -23.92 7.89 -7.92
CA MET A 124 -25.03 7.08 -7.39
C MET A 124 -26.34 7.46 -8.10
N VAL A 125 -27.19 6.48 -8.37
CA VAL A 125 -28.54 6.70 -8.91
C VAL A 125 -29.50 6.94 -7.74
N ILE A 126 -29.44 8.12 -7.14
CA ILE A 126 -30.34 8.51 -6.05
C ILE A 126 -31.56 9.22 -6.65
N THR A 127 -32.76 8.67 -6.41
CA THR A 127 -34.00 9.27 -6.90
C THR A 127 -34.19 10.69 -6.35
N GLY A 128 -34.41 11.65 -7.24
CA GLY A 128 -34.66 13.03 -6.86
C GLY A 128 -33.41 13.84 -6.49
N ILE A 129 -32.20 13.33 -6.70
CA ILE A 129 -30.95 14.07 -6.41
C ILE A 129 -30.80 15.38 -7.21
N GLU A 130 -31.42 15.45 -8.38
CA GLU A 130 -31.49 16.66 -9.22
C GLU A 130 -32.55 17.67 -8.72
N ASP A 131 -33.47 17.23 -7.85
CA ASP A 131 -34.51 18.10 -7.32
C ASP A 131 -33.98 18.91 -6.13
N ARG A 132 -33.63 20.16 -6.42
CA ARG A 132 -33.13 21.14 -5.43
C ARG A 132 -34.11 21.43 -4.30
N ARG A 133 -35.38 21.01 -4.40
CA ARG A 133 -36.34 21.13 -3.30
C ARG A 133 -36.01 20.16 -2.16
N TYR A 134 -35.36 19.04 -2.47
CA TYR A 134 -35.04 17.98 -1.51
C TYR A 134 -33.54 17.82 -1.28
N TRP A 135 -32.69 18.24 -2.23
CA TRP A 135 -31.23 18.08 -2.16
C TRP A 135 -30.47 19.38 -2.37
N ASN A 136 -29.50 19.67 -1.49
CA ASN A 136 -28.57 20.79 -1.64
C ASN A 136 -27.13 20.28 -1.57
N TRP A 137 -26.31 20.69 -2.54
CA TRP A 137 -24.88 20.41 -2.54
C TRP A 137 -24.15 21.39 -1.62
N ILE A 138 -23.65 20.90 -0.49
CA ILE A 138 -22.85 21.70 0.45
C ILE A 138 -21.35 21.55 0.10
N PRO A 139 -20.61 22.60 -0.28
CA PRO A 139 -19.18 22.46 -0.51
C PRO A 139 -18.45 22.19 0.81
N THR A 140 -17.58 21.18 0.86
CA THR A 140 -16.71 20.91 2.01
C THR A 140 -15.25 21.08 1.60
N GLU A 141 -14.39 21.68 2.43
CA GLU A 141 -12.95 21.85 2.10
C GLU A 141 -12.22 20.52 1.88
N GLU A 142 -12.71 19.44 2.46
CA GLU A 142 -12.17 18.09 2.26
C GLU A 142 -12.46 17.54 0.86
N SER A 143 -13.38 18.15 0.11
CA SER A 143 -13.73 17.72 -1.24
C SER A 143 -12.71 18.18 -2.26
N ARG A 144 -12.16 17.24 -3.05
CA ARG A 144 -11.23 17.55 -4.15
C ARG A 144 -11.89 18.35 -5.30
N SER A 145 -13.17 18.70 -5.21
CA SER A 145 -13.90 19.53 -6.17
C SER A 145 -15.07 20.22 -5.47
N ALA A 146 -15.29 21.51 -5.73
CA ALA A 146 -16.33 22.36 -5.11
C ALA A 146 -17.79 21.89 -5.30
N SER A 147 -18.00 20.76 -5.98
CA SER A 147 -19.30 20.12 -6.18
C SER A 147 -19.35 18.66 -5.70
N CYS A 148 -18.34 18.19 -4.97
CA CYS A 148 -18.34 16.88 -4.34
C CYS A 148 -18.55 17.11 -2.84
N ASN A 149 -19.55 16.50 -2.22
CA ASN A 149 -19.61 16.46 -0.76
C ASN A 149 -18.70 15.33 -0.29
N LEU A 150 -17.61 15.61 0.41
CA LEU A 150 -16.83 14.54 1.04
C LEU A 150 -17.56 13.94 2.25
N ASN A 151 -18.53 14.69 2.82
CA ASN A 151 -19.37 14.22 3.91
C ASN A 151 -20.37 13.11 3.51
N MET A 152 -20.32 12.67 2.24
CA MET A 152 -21.00 11.48 1.73
C MET A 152 -20.03 10.52 1.04
N MET A 153 -18.72 10.57 1.33
CA MET A 153 -17.86 9.38 1.28
C MET A 153 -18.29 8.46 2.43
N LEU A 154 -19.53 7.98 2.34
CA LEU A 154 -20.08 7.07 3.32
C LEU A 154 -19.06 5.95 3.49
N HIS A 155 -18.72 5.73 4.75
CA HIS A 155 -18.27 4.48 5.31
C HIS A 155 -19.28 3.36 4.98
N ALA A 156 -19.56 3.11 3.69
CA ALA A 156 -20.49 2.12 3.16
C ALA A 156 -19.89 0.70 3.26
N LEU A 157 -19.13 0.46 4.33
CA LEU A 157 -18.61 -0.85 4.73
C LEU A 157 -18.65 -0.98 6.26
N PHE A 158 -19.68 -0.47 6.94
CA PHE A 158 -19.96 -0.89 8.31
C PHE A 158 -21.37 -1.43 8.59
N GLU A 159 -22.35 -1.33 7.68
CA GLU A 159 -23.67 -1.96 7.89
C GLU A 159 -24.34 -2.46 6.60
N LEU A 160 -23.69 -3.38 5.87
CA LEU A 160 -24.39 -4.28 4.94
C LEU A 160 -23.81 -5.70 5.02
N VAL A 161 -23.69 -6.20 6.26
CA VAL A 161 -23.88 -7.62 6.61
C VAL A 161 -25.02 -7.66 7.61
#